data_AF-A0A1L3GGK9-F1
#
_entry.id   AF-A0A1L3GGK9-F1
#
_cell.length_a   1.000
_cell.length_b   1.000
_cell.length_c   1.000
_cell.angle_alpha   90.00
_cell.angle_beta   90.00
_cell.angle_gamma   90.00
#
_symmetry.space_group_name_H-M   'P 1'
#
loop_
_entity.id
_entity.type
_entity.pdbx_description
1 polymer ?
#
loop_
_entity_poly.entity_id
_entity_poly.type
_entity_poly.pdbx_seq_one_letter_code
_entity_poly.pdbx_strand_id
1 'polypeptide(L)' 'MSMFVISTDAIPEGETMSLVALLRAHDLSPATVMVRVDGKVIQKQQLETLQVARGTAVKAYLFVGGG' A
#
# COMPACT_ATOMS: atom_id res chain seq x y z
N MET A 1 -16.45 -2.59 4.57
CA MET A 1 -15.00 -2.72 4.32
C MET A 1 -14.47 -1.32 4.08
N SER A 2 -13.61 -0.79 4.96
CA SER A 2 -13.10 0.58 4.84
C SER A 2 -11.95 0.62 3.85
N MET A 3 -11.95 1.64 2.98
CA MET A 3 -10.92 1.86 1.95
C MET A 3 -10.09 3.09 2.31
N PHE A 4 -8.77 2.97 2.22
CA PHE A 4 -7.80 4.04 2.41
C PHE A 4 -7.07 4.29 1.10
N VAL A 5 -7.07 5.54 0.65
CA VAL A 5 -6.22 5.99 -0.46
C VAL A 5 -4.91 6.47 0.14
N ILE A 6 -3.82 5.88 -0.31
CA ILE A 6 -2.49 6.16 0.23
C ILE A 6 -1.80 7.14 -0.71
N SER A 7 -1.38 8.28 -0.17
CA SER A 7 -0.63 9.28 -0.96
C SER A 7 0.80 8.78 -1.17
N THR A 8 1.29 8.94 -2.40
CA THR A 8 2.67 8.65 -2.79
C THR A 8 3.49 9.93 -2.97
N ASP A 9 2.96 11.09 -2.59
CA ASP A 9 3.61 12.40 -2.79
C ASP A 9 4.85 12.61 -1.91
N ALA A 10 4.98 11.83 -0.82
CA ALA A 10 6.16 11.82 0.03
C ALA A 10 7.38 11.14 -0.64
N ILE A 11 7.18 10.43 -1.74
CA ILE A 11 8.26 9.77 -2.48
C ILE A 11 8.91 10.83 -3.39
N PRO A 12 10.24 11.07 -3.29
CA PRO A 12 10.94 11.97 -4.20
C PRO A 12 10.80 11.54 -5.66
N GLU A 13 10.86 12.51 -6.58
CA GLU A 13 10.81 12.22 -8.01
C GLU A 13 12.06 11.45 -8.45
N GLY A 14 11.88 10.36 -9.20
CA GLY A 14 12.96 9.45 -9.60
C GLY A 14 13.34 8.40 -8.54
N GLU A 15 12.75 8.46 -7.34
CA GLU A 15 12.94 7.47 -6.29
C GLU A 15 11.73 6.53 -6.17
N THR A 16 11.95 5.41 -5.48
CA THR A 16 10.91 4.45 -5.13
C THR A 16 10.96 4.11 -3.66
N MET A 17 9.80 3.81 -3.09
CA MET A 17 9.68 3.35 -1.71
C MET A 17 9.02 1.97 -1.67
N SER A 18 9.41 1.14 -0.70
CA SER A 18 8.76 -0.16 -0.48
C SER A 18 7.29 0.05 -0.12
N LEU A 19 6.40 -0.72 -0.74
CA LEU A 19 4.97 -0.68 -0.43
C LEU A 19 4.70 -0.96 1.07
N VAL A 20 5.49 -1.83 1.70
CA VAL A 20 5.40 -2.09 3.16
C VAL A 20 5.74 -0.84 3.97
N ALA A 21 6.81 -0.14 3.61
CA ALA A 21 7.21 1.08 4.30
C ALA A 21 6.14 2.16 4.13
N LEU A 22 5.59 2.29 2.92
CA LEU A 22 4.49 3.20 2.63
C LEU A 22 3.25 2.87 3.48
N LEU A 23 2.84 1.60 3.58
CA LEU A 23 1.69 1.20 4.41
C LEU A 23 1.91 1.55 5.89
N ARG A 24 3.10 1.25 6.41
CA ARG A 24 3.45 1.53 7.81
C ARG A 24 3.50 3.03 8.12
N ALA A 25 3.93 3.86 7.17
CA ALA A 25 3.91 5.32 7.30
C ALA A 25 2.47 5.89 7.45
N HIS A 26 1.46 5.11 7.07
CA HIS A 26 0.04 5.42 7.22
C HIS A 26 -0.64 4.57 8.31
N ASP A 27 0.13 4.00 9.25
CA ASP A 27 -0.35 3.14 10.34
C ASP A 27 -1.15 1.91 9.88
N LEU A 28 -0.93 1.47 8.64
CA LEU A 28 -1.56 0.28 8.08
C LEU A 28 -0.63 -0.93 8.20
N SER A 29 -1.14 -2.01 8.79
CA SER A 29 -0.42 -3.28 8.84
C SER A 29 -0.62 -4.07 7.55
N PRO A 30 0.46 -4.49 6.86
CA PRO A 30 0.40 -5.38 5.70
C PRO A 30 -0.36 -6.69 5.94
N ALA A 31 -0.44 -7.14 7.20
CA ALA A 31 -1.12 -8.38 7.57
C ALA A 31 -2.64 -8.23 7.62
N THR A 32 -3.16 -7.01 7.75
CA THR A 32 -4.59 -6.72 7.95
C THR A 32 -5.21 -5.96 6.78
N VAL A 33 -4.49 -5.82 5.66
CA VAL A 33 -4.96 -5.11 4.47
C VAL A 33 -4.82 -5.96 3.20
N MET A 34 -5.78 -5.78 2.29
CA MET A 34 -5.59 -6.05 0.87
C MET A 34 -5.17 -4.75 0.18
N VAL A 35 -4.16 -4.80 -0.69
CA VAL A 35 -3.68 -3.60 -1.40
C VAL A 35 -3.95 -3.72 -2.90
N ARG A 36 -4.35 -2.61 -3.51
CA ARG A 36 -4.38 -2.42 -4.95
C ARG A 36 -3.40 -1.32 -5.35
N VAL A 37 -2.62 -1.59 -6.38
CA VAL A 37 -1.70 -0.63 -7.01
C VAL A 37 -2.11 -0.49 -8.47
N ASP A 38 -2.41 0.73 -8.89
CA ASP A 38 -2.90 1.05 -10.25
C ASP A 38 -4.09 0.15 -10.68
N GLY A 39 -4.98 -0.11 -9.73
CA GLY A 39 -6.18 -0.94 -9.93
C GLY A 39 -5.96 -2.46 -9.83
N LYS A 40 -4.71 -2.95 -9.79
CA LYS A 40 -4.38 -4.38 -9.69
C LYS A 40 -4.22 -4.80 -8.23
N VAL A 41 -4.83 -5.93 -7.84
CA VAL A 41 -4.63 -6.51 -6.51
C VAL A 41 -3.21 -7.06 -6.40
N ILE A 42 -2.51 -6.67 -5.34
CA ILE A 42 -1.15 -7.12 -5.05
C ILE A 42 -1.24 -8.31 -4.10
N GLN A 43 -0.60 -9.42 -4.49
CA GLN A 43 -0.52 -10.60 -3.64
C GLN A 43 0.45 -10.37 -2.49
N LYS A 44 0.27 -11.09 -1.38
CA LYS A 44 1.09 -10.93 -0.18
C LYS A 44 2.60 -11.08 -0.46
N GLN A 45 2.98 -12.03 -1.31
CA GLN A 45 4.39 -12.25 -1.69
C GLN A 45 4.98 -11.08 -2.49
N GLN A 46 4.15 -10.42 -3.30
CA GLN A 46 4.56 -9.25 -4.07
C GLN A 46 4.62 -8.01 -3.18
N LEU A 47 3.78 -7.93 -2.16
CA LEU A 47 3.68 -6.77 -1.29
C LEU A 47 5.01 -6.47 -0.56
N GLU A 48 5.76 -7.50 -0.19
CA GLU A 48 7.07 -7.37 0.49
C GLU A 48 8.19 -6.86 -0.41
N THR A 49 8.10 -7.12 -1.72
CA THR A 49 9.16 -6.79 -2.70
C THR A 49 8.81 -5.62 -3.60
N LEU A 50 7.52 -5.26 -3.70
CA LEU A 50 7.05 -4.21 -4.58
C LEU A 50 7.53 -2.84 -4.11
N GLN A 51 8.20 -2.15 -5.03
CA GLN A 51 8.57 -0.76 -4.91
C GLN A 51 7.56 0.08 -5.66
N VAL A 52 7.13 1.19 -5.07
CA VAL A 52 6.18 2.15 -5.66
C VAL A 52 6.86 3.49 -5.86
N ALA A 53 6.51 4.17 -6.95
CA ALA A 53 7.03 5.48 -7.27
C ALA A 53 6.03 6.57 -6.89
N ARG A 54 6.48 7.82 -6.91
CA ARG A 54 5.59 8.97 -6.80
C ARG A 54 4.51 8.93 -7.89
N GLY A 55 3.27 9.26 -7.52
CA GLY A 55 2.13 9.30 -8.43
C GLY A 55 1.45 7.95 -8.67
N THR A 56 2.03 6.84 -8.19
CA THR A 56 1.38 5.53 -8.21
C THR A 56 0.10 5.54 -7.37
N ALA A 57 -0.99 4.98 -7.91
CA ALA A 57 -2.28 4.96 -7.23
C ALA A 57 -2.38 3.74 -6.29
N VAL A 58 -2.18 3.96 -4.99
CA VAL A 58 -2.23 2.90 -3.97
C VAL A 58 -3.51 2.99 -3.14
N LYS A 59 -4.26 1.87 -3.07
CA LYS A 59 -5.48 1.75 -2.26
C LYS A 59 -5.37 0.54 -1.35
N ALA A 60 -5.56 0.73 -0.05
CA ALA A 60 -5.62 -0.33 0.94
C ALA A 60 -7.06 -0.56 1.42
N TYR A 61 -7.42 -1.82 1.62
CA TYR A 61 -8.73 -2.24 2.11
C TYR A 61 -8.51 -3.06 3.37
N LEU A 62 -8.97 -2.54 4.52
CA LEU A 62 -8.82 -3.23 5.78
C LEU A 62 -9.73 -4.46 5.82
N PHE A 63 -9.17 -5.59 6.23
CA PHE A 63 -9.96 -6.73 6.66
C PHE A 63 -10.53 -6.40 8.04
N VAL A 64 -11.86 -6.22 8.12
CA VAL A 64 -12.57 -6.19 9.40
C VAL A 64 -12.69 -7.64 9.90
N GLY A 65 -11.60 -8.16 10.46
CA GLY A 65 -11.61 -9.36 11.28
C GLY A 65 -11.87 -8.95 12.72
N GLY A 66 -13.14 -8.94 13.13
CA GLY A 66 -13.51 -8.81 14.53
C GLY A 66 -13.06 -10.06 15.29
N GLY A 67 -12.17 -9.86 16.25
CA GLY A 67 -12.03 -10.72 17.41
C GLY A 67 -12.79 -10.09 18.56
#